data_AF-A0A925JCX4-F1
#
_entry.id   AF-A0A925JCX4-F1
#
_cell.length_a   1.000
_cell.length_b   1.000
_cell.length_c   1.000
_cell.angle_alpha   90.00
_cell.angle_beta   90.00
_cell.angle_gamma   90.00
#
_symmetry.space_group_name_H-M   'P 1'
#
loop_
_entity.id
_entity.type
_entity.pdbx_description
1 polymer ?
#
loop_
_entity_poly.entity_id
_entity_poly.type
_entity_poly.pdbx_seq_one_letter_code
_entity_poly.pdbx_strand_id
1 'polypeptide(L)'
;MTQPFAFKQSGHLHPALTDPAAKTLNADKLIGRWLNANRETQGIAEIRVEQDGEQFSVSILGVGADGLIEWPQTGARALANLEEEAGQRAVALAATFDFGFMRAETHLRVNKGVLVIVLFITFSDDSGRANYVNREFYYRED
;
A
#
# COMPACT_ATOMS: atom_id res chain seq x y z
N MET A 1 -27.79 -27.21 -2.35
CA MET A 1 -28.47 -25.93 -2.06
C MET A 1 -27.44 -24.97 -1.51
N THR A 2 -27.00 -24.01 -2.32
CA THR A 2 -26.04 -22.97 -1.90
C THR A 2 -26.85 -21.84 -1.30
N GLN A 3 -26.79 -21.64 0.03
CA GLN A 3 -27.39 -20.45 0.62
C GLN A 3 -26.63 -19.22 0.08
N PRO A 4 -27.31 -18.18 -0.43
CA PRO A 4 -26.65 -16.92 -0.73
C PRO A 4 -26.13 -16.33 0.58
N PHE A 5 -24.81 -16.10 0.65
CA PHE A 5 -24.23 -15.26 1.69
C PHE A 5 -24.83 -13.85 1.53
N ALA A 6 -25.88 -13.56 2.31
CA ALA A 6 -26.35 -12.20 2.46
C ALA A 6 -25.30 -11.45 3.29
N PHE A 7 -24.52 -10.59 2.63
CA PHE A 7 -23.62 -9.66 3.30
C PHE A 7 -24.47 -8.66 4.10
N LYS A 8 -24.83 -9.04 5.33
CA LYS A 8 -25.49 -8.16 6.30
C LYS A 8 -24.43 -7.24 6.88
N GLN A 9 -24.01 -6.23 6.11
CA GLN A 9 -23.44 -5.03 6.73
C GLN A 9 -24.59 -4.31 7.42
N SER A 10 -24.97 -4.80 8.59
CA SER A 10 -26.06 -4.29 9.40
C SER A 10 -25.69 -2.91 9.95
N GLY A 11 -26.39 -1.87 9.45
CA GLY A 11 -26.59 -0.61 10.14
C GLY A 11 -25.43 0.39 10.06
N HIS A 12 -25.67 1.50 9.36
CA HIS A 12 -24.84 2.71 9.27
C HIS A 12 -23.45 2.51 8.66
N LEU A 13 -23.34 2.78 7.35
CA LEU A 13 -22.04 3.11 6.76
C LEU A 13 -21.41 4.24 7.58
N HIS A 14 -20.09 4.16 7.83
CA HIS A 14 -19.36 5.26 8.43
C HIS A 14 -19.69 6.55 7.63
N PRO A 15 -20.11 7.66 8.25
CA PRO A 15 -20.60 8.84 7.50
C PRO A 15 -19.61 9.34 6.45
N ALA A 16 -18.30 9.18 6.70
CA ALA A 16 -17.25 9.49 5.75
C ALA A 16 -17.32 8.67 4.43
N LEU A 17 -17.85 7.44 4.43
CA LEU A 17 -18.03 6.63 3.22
C LEU A 17 -19.12 7.17 2.29
N THR A 18 -20.07 7.94 2.83
CA THR A 18 -21.17 8.54 2.06
C THR A 18 -20.94 10.02 1.74
N ASP A 19 -19.87 10.61 2.28
CA ASP A 19 -19.58 12.03 2.11
C ASP A 19 -18.98 12.29 0.70
N PRO A 20 -19.57 13.19 -0.12
CA PRO A 20 -18.98 13.59 -1.40
C PRO A 20 -17.56 14.12 -1.28
N ALA A 21 -17.17 14.74 -0.16
CA ALA A 21 -15.81 15.18 0.09
C ALA A 21 -14.84 14.00 0.28
N ALA A 22 -15.30 12.79 0.59
CA ALA A 22 -14.48 11.58 0.55
C ALA A 22 -14.11 11.16 -0.89
N LYS A 23 -14.75 11.74 -1.91
CA LYS A 23 -14.31 11.64 -3.30
C LYS A 23 -13.15 12.59 -3.62
N THR A 24 -12.96 13.64 -2.82
CA THR A 24 -11.84 14.58 -2.98
C THR A 24 -10.70 14.11 -2.08
N LEU A 25 -9.97 13.13 -2.60
CA LEU A 25 -8.84 12.48 -1.94
C LEU A 25 -7.61 13.41 -2.01
N ASN A 26 -7.09 13.88 -0.86
CA ASN A 26 -5.80 14.60 -0.83
C ASN A 26 -4.66 13.58 -0.67
N ALA A 27 -3.94 13.33 -1.77
CA ALA A 27 -2.80 12.43 -1.81
C ALA A 27 -1.44 13.14 -1.72
N ASP A 28 -1.40 14.47 -1.55
CA ASP A 28 -0.16 15.26 -1.56
C ASP A 28 0.84 14.75 -0.53
N LYS A 29 0.34 14.25 0.60
CA LYS A 29 1.18 13.69 1.67
C LYS A 29 1.80 12.34 1.32
N LEU A 30 1.22 11.57 0.40
CA LEU A 30 1.74 10.27 -0.05
C LEU A 30 2.80 10.39 -1.14
N ILE A 31 2.63 11.38 -2.04
CA ILE A 31 3.51 11.55 -3.20
C ILE A 31 4.93 11.86 -2.74
N GLY A 32 5.90 11.19 -3.35
CA GLY A 32 7.31 11.40 -3.09
C GLY A 32 8.09 10.11 -2.90
N ARG A 33 9.32 10.28 -2.43
CA ARG A 33 10.29 9.22 -2.17
C ARG A 33 10.35 8.91 -0.67
N TRP A 34 10.27 7.63 -0.33
CA TRP A 34 10.17 7.13 1.04
C TRP A 34 11.22 6.07 1.29
N LEU A 35 12.05 6.29 2.32
CA LEU A 35 13.15 5.41 2.68
C LEU A 35 12.80 4.61 3.94
N ASN A 36 13.16 3.32 3.94
CA ASN A 36 12.85 2.44 5.06
C ASN A 36 13.53 2.95 6.33
N ALA A 37 12.78 3.02 7.43
CA ALA A 37 13.30 3.46 8.72
C ALA A 37 14.32 2.46 9.30
N ASN A 38 14.25 1.18 8.90
CA ASN A 38 15.28 0.19 9.17
C ASN A 38 16.31 0.15 8.03
N ARG A 39 17.50 0.70 8.28
CA ARG A 39 18.62 0.71 7.32
C ARG A 39 19.20 -0.68 7.01
N GLU A 40 18.93 -1.66 7.87
CA GLU A 40 19.39 -3.04 7.72
C GLU A 40 18.27 -3.96 7.16
N THR A 41 17.17 -3.36 6.66
CA THR A 41 16.06 -4.13 6.08
C THR A 41 16.54 -5.11 5.01
N GLN A 42 15.97 -6.30 5.02
CA GLN A 42 16.12 -7.30 3.95
C GLN A 42 14.87 -7.36 3.05
N GLY A 43 13.93 -6.42 3.26
CA GLY A 43 12.68 -6.30 2.52
C GLY A 43 12.76 -5.18 1.49
N ILE A 44 11.92 -4.16 1.65
CA ILE A 44 11.87 -3.01 0.75
C ILE A 44 12.73 -1.87 1.33
N ALA A 45 13.71 -1.40 0.57
CA ALA A 45 14.58 -0.28 0.96
C ALA A 45 13.93 1.08 0.67
N GLU A 46 13.22 1.19 -0.45
CA GLU A 46 12.61 2.44 -0.91
C GLU A 46 11.27 2.21 -1.59
N ILE A 47 10.36 3.15 -1.39
CA ILE A 47 9.10 3.27 -2.11
C ILE A 47 9.01 4.67 -2.72
N ARG A 48 8.66 4.74 -4.00
CA ARG A 48 8.28 5.98 -4.68
C ARG A 48 6.81 5.92 -5.05
N VAL A 49 6.09 6.99 -4.70
CA VAL A 49 4.68 7.18 -5.07
C VAL A 49 4.59 8.40 -5.97
N GLU A 50 4.01 8.23 -7.14
CA GLU A 50 3.78 9.29 -8.12
C GLU A 50 2.30 9.35 -8.49
N GLN A 51 1.86 10.51 -8.96
CA GLN A 51 0.49 10.73 -9.42
C GLN A 51 0.51 11.48 -10.76
N ASP A 52 -0.19 10.93 -11.76
CA ASP A 52 -0.48 11.59 -13.04
C ASP A 52 -2.00 11.68 -13.21
N GLY A 53 -2.54 12.90 -13.12
CA GLY A 53 -3.99 13.12 -13.04
C GLY A 53 -4.62 12.37 -11.86
N GLU A 54 -5.49 11.40 -12.15
CA GLU A 54 -6.14 10.56 -11.13
C GLU A 54 -5.44 9.21 -10.91
N GLN A 55 -4.37 8.92 -11.66
CA GLN A 55 -3.68 7.64 -11.65
C GLN A 55 -2.48 7.71 -10.70
N PHE A 56 -2.38 6.73 -9.81
CA PHE A 56 -1.21 6.55 -8.95
C PHE A 56 -0.31 5.45 -9.49
N SER A 57 1.00 5.64 -9.39
CA SER A 57 2.00 4.60 -9.63
C SER A 57 2.88 4.41 -8.38
N VAL A 58 3.33 3.18 -8.20
CA VAL A 58 4.26 2.80 -7.13
C VAL A 58 5.45 2.07 -7.75
N SER A 59 6.64 2.54 -7.37
CA SER A 59 7.93 1.93 -7.72
C SER A 59 8.66 1.57 -6.42
N ILE A 60 9.35 0.42 -6.43
CA ILE A 60 9.97 -0.15 -5.23
C ILE A 60 11.42 -0.53 -5.54
N LEU A 61 12.33 -0.19 -4.61
CA LEU A 61 13.65 -0.82 -4.52
C LEU A 61 13.64 -1.83 -3.39
N GLY A 62 13.72 -3.12 -3.75
CA GLY A 62 13.89 -4.22 -2.80
C GLY A 62 15.36 -4.50 -2.51
N VAL A 63 15.63 -5.21 -1.41
CA VAL A 63 16.95 -5.74 -1.08
C VAL A 63 17.04 -7.19 -1.56
N GLY A 64 17.96 -7.47 -2.49
CA GLY A 64 18.28 -8.80 -2.98
C GLY A 64 19.66 -9.27 -2.54
N ALA A 65 20.03 -10.48 -2.97
CA ALA A 65 21.30 -11.12 -2.58
C ALA A 65 22.54 -10.30 -2.97
N ASP A 66 22.51 -9.65 -4.13
CA ASP A 66 23.65 -8.90 -4.70
C ASP A 66 23.48 -7.37 -4.59
N GLY A 67 22.51 -6.89 -3.80
CA GLY A 67 22.24 -5.47 -3.61
C GLY A 67 20.79 -5.09 -3.91
N LEU A 68 20.57 -3.81 -4.25
CA LEU A 68 19.23 -3.30 -4.52
C LEU A 68 18.69 -3.83 -5.85
N ILE A 69 17.41 -4.19 -5.85
CA ILE A 69 16.69 -4.69 -7.02
C ILE A 69 15.46 -3.83 -7.26
N GLU A 70 15.33 -3.31 -8.48
CA GLU A 70 14.12 -2.62 -8.91
C GLU A 70 12.97 -3.60 -9.12
N TRP A 71 11.84 -3.35 -8.49
CA TRP A 71 10.61 -4.05 -8.79
C TRP A 71 9.95 -3.40 -10.02
N PRO A 72 9.11 -4.14 -10.77
CA PRO A 72 8.31 -3.55 -11.83
C PRO A 72 7.46 -2.40 -11.28
N GLN A 73 7.40 -1.27 -11.97
CA GLN A 73 6.45 -0.22 -11.63
C GLN A 73 5.01 -0.74 -11.83
N THR A 74 4.12 -0.42 -10.90
CA THR A 74 2.71 -0.85 -10.96
C THR A 74 1.76 0.31 -10.69
N GLY A 75 0.56 0.22 -11.23
CA GLY A 75 -0.53 1.13 -10.89
C GLY A 75 -1.06 0.86 -9.49
N ALA A 76 -1.45 1.91 -8.77
CA ALA A 76 -2.02 1.82 -7.45
C ALA A 76 -3.47 2.31 -7.43
N ARG A 77 -4.31 1.54 -6.73
CA ARG A 77 -5.71 1.88 -6.51
C ARG A 77 -5.84 2.73 -5.25
N ALA A 78 -6.45 3.90 -5.38
CA ALA A 78 -6.79 4.75 -4.25
C ALA A 78 -7.89 4.12 -3.39
N LEU A 79 -7.72 4.21 -2.09
CA LEU A 79 -8.64 3.78 -1.04
C LEU A 79 -8.96 4.98 -0.14
N ALA A 80 -10.20 5.06 0.32
CA ALA A 80 -10.57 6.00 1.37
C ALA A 80 -9.89 5.57 2.69
N ASN A 81 -9.10 6.46 3.30
CA ASN A 81 -8.69 6.28 4.68
C ASN A 81 -9.77 6.87 5.60
N LEU A 82 -10.40 6.02 6.41
CA LEU A 82 -11.45 6.44 7.33
C LEU A 82 -10.89 7.08 8.61
N GLU A 83 -9.61 6.90 8.89
CA GLU A 83 -8.92 7.56 10.00
C GLU A 83 -8.43 8.94 9.54
N GLU A 84 -8.89 9.99 10.21
CA GLU A 84 -8.47 11.37 9.94
C GLU A 84 -7.07 11.63 10.51
N GLU A 85 -6.23 12.26 9.68
CA GLU A 85 -4.94 12.79 10.09
C GLU A 85 -5.08 14.30 10.31
N ALA A 86 -5.10 14.75 11.57
CA ALA A 86 -5.21 16.17 11.91
C ALA A 86 -6.40 16.89 11.21
N GLY A 87 -7.54 16.20 11.11
CA GLY A 87 -8.75 16.71 10.45
C GLY A 87 -8.72 16.68 8.92
N GLN A 88 -7.71 16.04 8.30
CA GLN A 88 -7.65 15.81 6.86
C GLN A 88 -7.89 14.34 6.53
N ARG A 89 -8.71 14.10 5.51
CA ARG A 89 -8.90 12.77 4.94
C ARG A 89 -7.67 12.41 4.11
N ALA A 90 -6.87 11.49 4.64
CA ALA A 90 -5.74 10.94 3.91
C ALA A 90 -6.21 9.89 2.90
N VAL A 91 -5.36 9.62 1.92
CA VAL A 91 -5.54 8.52 0.98
C VAL A 91 -4.75 7.33 1.49
N ALA A 92 -5.26 6.13 1.24
CA ALA A 92 -4.44 4.93 1.26
C ALA A 92 -4.34 4.38 -0.16
N LEU A 93 -3.26 3.70 -0.48
CA LEU A 93 -3.04 3.09 -1.80
C LEU A 93 -2.96 1.57 -1.65
N ALA A 94 -3.49 0.85 -2.63
CA ALA A 94 -3.25 -0.57 -2.81
C ALA A 94 -2.51 -0.81 -4.13
N ALA A 95 -1.36 -1.46 -4.05
CA ALA A 95 -0.54 -1.85 -5.19
C ALA A 95 -0.30 -3.36 -5.19
N THR A 96 -0.21 -3.94 -6.38
CA THR A 96 0.11 -5.36 -6.55
C THR A 96 1.21 -5.51 -7.58
N PHE A 97 2.21 -6.31 -7.23
CA PHE A 97 3.30 -6.72 -8.09
C PHE A 97 3.18 -8.23 -8.32
N ASP A 98 3.31 -8.64 -9.58
CA ASP A 98 3.30 -10.04 -9.97
C ASP A 98 4.65 -10.37 -10.62
N PHE A 99 5.38 -11.29 -10.01
CA PHE A 99 6.69 -11.75 -10.47
C PHE A 99 6.62 -13.12 -11.13
N GLY A 100 5.41 -13.65 -11.37
CA GLY A 100 5.15 -15.00 -11.92
C GLY A 100 5.33 -16.13 -10.92
N PHE A 101 6.32 -16.04 -10.02
CA PHE A 101 6.56 -17.01 -8.93
C PHE A 101 6.07 -16.50 -7.55
N MET A 102 5.83 -15.20 -7.46
CA MET A 102 5.46 -14.50 -6.23
C MET A 102 4.51 -13.36 -6.56
N ARG A 103 3.45 -13.22 -5.77
CA ARG A 103 2.57 -12.06 -5.75
C ARG A 103 2.85 -11.25 -4.49
N ALA A 104 3.12 -9.96 -4.66
CA ALA A 104 3.30 -9.00 -3.59
C ALA A 104 2.16 -7.97 -3.60
N GLU A 105 1.33 -7.97 -2.58
CA GLU A 105 0.25 -6.99 -2.39
C GLU A 105 0.62 -6.06 -1.25
N THR A 106 0.63 -4.75 -1.49
CA THR A 106 0.95 -3.77 -0.47
C THR A 106 -0.13 -2.71 -0.33
N HIS A 107 -0.46 -2.40 0.93
CA HIS A 107 -1.32 -1.30 1.31
C HIS A 107 -0.50 -0.23 1.99
N LEU A 108 -0.51 0.98 1.44
CA LEU A 108 0.30 2.11 1.90
C LEU A 108 -0.59 3.23 2.44
N ARG A 109 -0.19 3.86 3.53
CA ARG A 109 -0.80 5.10 4.04
C ARG A 109 0.23 5.95 4.75
N VAL A 110 0.04 7.26 4.75
CA VAL A 110 0.80 8.15 5.63
C VAL A 110 0.05 8.31 6.94
N ASN A 111 0.78 8.12 8.04
CA ASN A 111 0.32 8.37 9.40
C ASN A 111 1.36 9.21 10.15
N LYS A 112 1.01 10.43 10.57
CA LYS A 112 1.86 11.38 11.29
C LYS A 112 3.20 11.64 10.59
N GLY A 113 3.17 11.74 9.26
CA GLY A 113 4.36 11.98 8.44
C GLY A 113 5.23 10.75 8.18
N VAL A 114 4.81 9.56 8.63
CA VAL A 114 5.48 8.28 8.36
C VAL A 114 4.64 7.50 7.37
N LEU A 115 5.25 7.02 6.29
CA LEU A 115 4.59 6.07 5.41
C LEU A 115 4.64 4.69 6.07
N VAL A 116 3.47 4.09 6.24
CA VAL A 116 3.29 2.76 6.82
C VAL A 116 2.76 1.86 5.73
N ILE A 117 3.37 0.68 5.58
CA ILE A 117 2.86 -0.34 4.69
C ILE A 117 2.44 -1.60 5.45
N VAL A 118 1.50 -2.33 4.86
CA VAL A 118 1.34 -3.76 5.11
C VAL A 118 1.61 -4.48 3.79
N LEU A 119 2.57 -5.39 3.78
CA LEU A 119 2.95 -6.18 2.62
C LEU A 119 2.52 -7.63 2.83
N PHE A 120 1.81 -8.19 1.86
CA PHE A 120 1.39 -9.58 1.81
C PHE A 120 2.13 -10.26 0.67
N ILE A 121 2.88 -11.31 1.00
CA ILE A 121 3.60 -12.12 0.02
C ILE A 121 2.95 -13.48 -0.09
N THR A 122 2.59 -13.84 -1.31
CA THR A 122 2.12 -15.18 -1.68
C THR A 122 3.07 -15.78 -2.70
N PHE A 123 3.65 -16.93 -2.40
CA PHE A 123 4.43 -17.72 -3.35
C PHE A 123 3.51 -18.69 -4.09
N SER A 124 3.71 -18.81 -5.40
CA SER A 124 2.95 -19.72 -6.27
C SER A 124 3.86 -20.76 -6.94
N ASP A 125 5.11 -20.84 -6.53
CA ASP A 125 6.10 -21.81 -7.00
C ASP A 125 6.26 -22.98 -6.02
N ASP A 126 6.98 -24.02 -6.47
CA ASP A 126 7.27 -25.22 -5.66
C ASP A 126 8.47 -25.02 -4.70
N SER A 127 8.78 -23.77 -4.33
CA SER A 127 9.97 -23.46 -3.52
C SER A 127 9.87 -23.94 -2.07
N GLY A 128 8.67 -24.31 -1.59
CA GLY A 128 8.41 -24.66 -0.20
C GLY A 128 8.42 -23.46 0.77
N ARG A 129 8.56 -22.22 0.25
CA ARG A 129 8.50 -21.00 1.07
C ARG A 129 7.09 -20.77 1.60
N ALA A 130 7.01 -20.30 2.84
CA ALA A 130 5.74 -19.90 3.44
C ALA A 130 5.32 -18.50 2.97
N ASN A 131 4.02 -18.34 2.71
CA ASN A 131 3.41 -17.02 2.56
C ASN A 131 3.59 -16.22 3.86
N TYR A 132 3.82 -14.92 3.73
CA TYR A 132 4.07 -14.08 4.91
C TYR A 132 3.45 -12.70 4.79
N VAL A 133 3.32 -12.06 5.94
CA VAL A 133 2.89 -10.66 6.07
C VAL A 133 3.99 -9.89 6.79
N ASN A 134 4.29 -8.69 6.30
CA ASN A 134 5.26 -7.77 6.88
C ASN A 134 4.63 -6.39 7.05
N ARG A 135 5.09 -5.62 8.04
CA ARG A 135 4.75 -4.22 8.24
C ARG A 135 6.04 -3.42 8.36
N GLU A 136 6.15 -2.39 7.55
CA GLU A 136 7.34 -1.56 7.49
C GLU A 136 6.97 -0.08 7.56
N PHE A 137 7.93 0.71 8.01
CA PHE A 137 7.79 2.14 8.26
C PHE A 137 8.85 2.89 7.49
N TYR A 138 8.48 4.03 6.92
CA TYR A 138 9.34 4.82 6.05
C TYR A 138 9.25 6.29 6.41
N TYR A 139 10.38 6.98 6.30
CA TYR A 139 10.44 8.44 6.38
C TYR A 139 10.55 9.01 4.98
N ARG A 140 9.98 10.20 4.78
CA ARG A 140 10.08 10.91 3.50
C ARG A 140 11.51 11.40 3.32
N GLU A 141 12.07 11.20 2.14
CA GLU A 141 13.30 11.87 1.76
C GLU A 141 12.95 13.30 1.30
N ASP A 142 13.65 14.29 1.86
CA ASP A 142 13.42 15.72 1.59
C ASP A 142 13.81 16.13 0.16
#